data_AF-A0A952A8J7-F1
#
_entry.id   AF-A0A952A8J7-F1
#
_cell.length_a   1.000
_cell.length_b   1.000
_cell.length_c   1.000
_cell.angle_alpha   90.00
_cell.angle_beta   90.00
_cell.angle_gamma   90.00
#
_symmetry.space_group_name_H-M   'P 1'
#
loop_
_entity.id
_entity.type
_entity.pdbx_description
1 polymer ?
#
loop_
_entity_poly.entity_id
_entity_poly.type
_entity_poly.pdbx_seq_one_letter_code
_entity_poly.pdbx_strand_id
1 'polypeptide(L)'
;MNRLADRRTTVLLFGLVILMFAVMQAVFPKTLAAPLPDARVQSPVLLFEFARTPEHLDHVFGAPDDPERPARIAAMDRGNRLDFLFMPIYGFFVFSVFAGIAAERNQRIWLAVGALGLVAAASDAVENVLLLEITANLSSPGDALACLPWPVWIKFGLLALTCGAAAVAFFRSGRRVLGALCLPAALAILPAILMPLQFGSLAAAAIGIGWLAMGLHAVTRLRRKTSG
;
A
#
# COMPACT_ATOMS: atom_id res chain seq x y z
N MET A 1 -13.34 9.48 25.11
CA MET A 1 -12.29 9.85 24.13
C MET A 1 -12.17 8.73 23.11
N ASN A 2 -12.25 9.02 21.81
CA ASN A 2 -12.08 8.02 20.75
C ASN A 2 -10.62 7.54 20.75
N ARG A 3 -10.36 6.30 21.18
CA ARG A 3 -8.99 5.75 21.32
C ARG A 3 -8.21 5.77 20.00
N LEU A 4 -8.92 5.71 18.86
CA LEU A 4 -8.32 5.78 17.53
C LEU A 4 -7.82 7.20 17.16
N ALA A 5 -8.30 8.25 17.82
CA ALA A 5 -7.76 9.59 17.66
C ALA A 5 -6.54 9.85 18.56
N ASP A 6 -6.17 8.90 19.44
CA ASP A 6 -5.03 9.04 20.33
C ASP A 6 -3.71 8.92 19.58
N ARG A 7 -2.83 9.89 19.83
CA ARG A 7 -1.50 9.96 19.21
C ARG A 7 -0.61 8.75 19.52
N ARG A 8 -0.73 8.11 20.70
CA ARG A 8 0.05 6.91 21.04
C ARG A 8 -0.42 5.73 20.21
N THR A 9 -1.74 5.60 20.00
CA THR A 9 -2.31 4.59 19.11
C THR A 9 -1.80 4.77 17.67
N THR A 10 -1.82 5.99 17.13
CA THR A 10 -1.27 6.23 15.77
C THR A 10 0.22 5.90 15.67
N VAL A 11 1.02 6.21 16.70
CA VAL A 11 2.46 5.88 16.69
C VAL A 11 2.72 4.39 16.84
N LEU A 12 1.93 3.68 17.65
CA LEU A 12 1.97 2.22 17.72
C LEU A 12 1.66 1.60 16.35
N LEU A 13 0.55 2.01 15.73
CA LEU A 13 0.15 1.52 14.42
C LEU A 13 1.21 1.84 13.35
N PHE A 14 1.80 3.04 13.38
CA PHE A 14 2.91 3.38 12.49
C PHE A 14 4.13 2.47 12.71
N GLY A 15 4.50 2.20 13.96
CA GLY A 15 5.58 1.26 14.29
C GLY A 15 5.29 -0.15 13.78
N LEU A 16 4.04 -0.62 13.93
CA LEU A 16 3.59 -1.90 13.38
C LEU A 16 3.63 -1.93 11.85
N VAL A 17 3.27 -0.82 11.17
CA VAL A 17 3.40 -0.71 9.71
C VAL A 17 4.86 -0.89 9.28
N ILE A 18 5.80 -0.18 9.91
CA ILE A 18 7.22 -0.30 9.60
C ILE A 18 7.75 -1.71 9.88
N LEU A 19 7.36 -2.31 11.01
CA LEU A 19 7.72 -3.68 11.35
C LEU A 19 7.22 -4.68 10.31
N MET A 20 5.93 -4.59 9.93
CA MET A 20 5.33 -5.48 8.95
C MET A 20 5.97 -5.33 7.57
N PHE A 21 6.30 -4.12 7.13
CA PHE A 21 7.08 -3.93 5.90
C PHE A 21 8.43 -4.66 5.96
N ALA A 22 9.15 -4.58 7.08
CA ALA A 22 10.42 -5.28 7.24
C ALA A 22 10.25 -6.81 7.20
N VAL A 23 9.19 -7.35 7.82
CA VAL A 23 8.87 -8.78 7.78
C VAL A 23 8.49 -9.21 6.37
N MET A 24 7.62 -8.46 5.68
CA MET A 24 7.20 -8.77 4.31
C MET A 24 8.39 -8.78 3.35
N GLN A 25 9.31 -7.82 3.44
CA GLN A 25 10.54 -7.79 2.63
C GLN A 25 11.46 -9.00 2.85
N ALA A 26 11.35 -9.68 3.99
CA ALA A 26 12.10 -10.90 4.27
C ALA A 26 11.42 -12.16 3.71
N VAL A 27 10.10 -12.10 3.44
CA VAL A 27 9.27 -13.24 3.03
C VAL A 27 9.03 -13.28 1.53
N PHE A 28 8.69 -12.13 0.92
CA PHE A 28 8.40 -12.05 -0.51
C PHE A 28 9.63 -12.35 -1.37
N PRO A 29 9.45 -12.85 -2.61
CA PRO A 29 10.54 -13.03 -3.55
C PRO A 29 11.22 -11.69 -3.85
N LYS A 30 12.56 -11.70 -3.84
CA LYS A 30 13.38 -10.49 -3.99
C LYS A 30 13.65 -10.11 -5.44
N THR A 31 13.55 -11.09 -6.34
CA THR A 31 13.92 -10.94 -7.75
C THR A 31 12.85 -11.58 -8.62
N LEU A 32 12.64 -10.99 -9.80
CA LEU A 32 11.85 -11.59 -10.87
C LEU A 32 12.53 -12.86 -11.36
N ALA A 33 11.77 -13.76 -12.00
CA ALA A 33 12.36 -14.87 -12.74
C ALA A 33 13.11 -14.36 -13.98
N ALA A 34 12.52 -13.39 -14.68
CA ALA A 34 13.17 -12.65 -15.76
C ALA A 34 12.64 -11.21 -15.81
N PRO A 35 13.46 -10.20 -16.18
CA PRO A 35 12.99 -8.85 -16.40
C PRO A 35 11.89 -8.83 -17.48
N LEU A 36 10.79 -8.11 -17.23
CA LEU A 36 9.77 -7.88 -18.25
C LEU A 36 10.25 -6.77 -19.20
N PRO A 37 10.34 -7.00 -20.52
CA PRO A 37 10.74 -5.98 -21.47
C PRO A 37 9.89 -4.72 -21.34
N ASP A 38 10.53 -3.57 -21.52
CA ASP A 38 9.94 -2.24 -21.40
C ASP A 38 9.35 -1.89 -20.03
N ALA A 39 9.31 -2.79 -19.03
CA ALA A 39 8.79 -2.47 -17.70
C ALA A 39 9.85 -1.83 -16.78
N ARG A 40 9.46 -0.77 -16.07
CA ARG A 40 10.26 -0.17 -14.97
C ARG A 40 9.97 -0.79 -13.62
N VAL A 41 8.86 -1.51 -13.49
CA VAL A 41 8.52 -2.27 -12.28
C VAL A 41 9.45 -3.47 -12.16
N GLN A 42 10.26 -3.49 -11.10
CA GLN A 42 11.23 -4.57 -10.83
C GLN A 42 10.89 -5.39 -9.57
N SER A 43 9.91 -4.93 -8.78
CA SER A 43 9.42 -5.68 -7.63
C SER A 43 8.55 -6.84 -8.11
N PRO A 44 8.83 -8.10 -7.71
CA PRO A 44 7.97 -9.24 -8.05
C PRO A 44 6.53 -9.08 -7.57
N VAL A 45 6.35 -8.50 -6.40
CA VAL A 45 5.01 -8.23 -5.84
C VAL A 45 4.25 -7.27 -6.74
N LEU A 46 4.83 -6.10 -7.02
CA LEU A 46 4.15 -5.09 -7.85
C LEU A 46 3.95 -5.58 -9.29
N LEU A 47 4.89 -6.33 -9.86
CA LEU A 47 4.69 -6.87 -11.20
C LEU A 47 3.54 -7.88 -11.24
N PHE A 48 3.40 -8.67 -10.18
CA PHE A 48 2.28 -9.61 -10.04
C PHE A 48 0.95 -8.87 -9.91
N GLU A 49 0.85 -7.85 -9.05
CA GLU A 49 -0.34 -7.00 -8.90
C GLU A 49 -0.75 -6.32 -10.22
N PHE A 50 0.24 -5.95 -11.04
CA PHE A 50 0.02 -5.30 -12.34
C PHE A 50 -0.05 -6.26 -13.52
N ALA A 51 -0.02 -7.58 -13.29
CA ALA A 51 -0.08 -8.58 -14.34
C ALA A 51 -1.41 -8.45 -15.12
N ARG A 52 -1.34 -8.66 -16.44
CA ARG A 52 -2.48 -8.60 -17.37
C ARG A 52 -2.54 -9.80 -18.31
N THR A 53 -1.42 -10.48 -18.47
CA THR A 53 -1.28 -11.65 -19.34
C THR A 53 -0.57 -12.77 -18.58
N PRO A 54 -0.79 -14.04 -18.98
CA PRO A 54 -0.01 -15.16 -18.44
C PRO A 54 1.50 -14.99 -18.61
N GLU A 55 1.94 -14.35 -19.70
CA GLU A 55 3.35 -14.03 -19.95
C GLU A 55 3.95 -13.17 -18.82
N HIS A 56 3.22 -12.16 -18.31
CA HIS A 56 3.68 -11.40 -17.15
C HIS A 56 3.92 -12.29 -15.93
N LEU A 57 3.11 -13.34 -15.74
CA LEU A 57 3.26 -14.29 -14.64
C LEU A 57 4.51 -15.15 -14.81
N ASP A 58 4.87 -15.52 -16.04
CA ASP A 58 6.13 -16.24 -16.30
C ASP A 58 7.36 -15.36 -15.98
N HIS A 59 7.28 -14.04 -16.18
CA HIS A 59 8.34 -13.12 -15.74
C HIS A 59 8.46 -13.04 -14.21
N VAL A 60 7.35 -13.18 -13.47
CA VAL A 60 7.36 -13.19 -12.00
C VAL A 60 7.84 -14.53 -11.46
N PHE A 61 7.27 -15.63 -11.96
CA PHE A 61 7.41 -16.97 -11.36
C PHE A 61 8.38 -17.89 -12.10
N GLY A 62 8.69 -17.62 -13.37
CA GLY A 62 9.49 -18.48 -14.26
C GLY A 62 8.60 -19.28 -15.20
N ALA A 63 9.14 -19.80 -16.30
CA ALA A 63 8.43 -20.70 -17.22
C ALA A 63 8.06 -22.04 -16.56
N PRO A 64 7.13 -22.85 -17.11
CA PRO A 64 6.65 -24.07 -16.44
C PRO A 64 7.74 -25.10 -16.12
N ASP A 65 8.83 -25.08 -16.88
CA ASP A 65 10.02 -25.93 -16.73
C ASP A 65 11.12 -25.32 -15.85
N ASP A 66 10.94 -24.08 -15.35
CA ASP A 66 11.90 -23.44 -14.45
C ASP A 66 11.92 -24.14 -13.08
N PRO A 67 13.07 -24.71 -12.66
CA PRO A 67 13.19 -25.45 -11.41
C PRO A 67 12.92 -24.58 -10.16
N GLU A 68 13.10 -23.27 -10.25
CA GLU A 68 12.87 -22.33 -9.13
C GLU A 68 11.40 -21.86 -9.05
N ARG A 69 10.56 -22.15 -10.05
CA ARG A 69 9.16 -21.72 -10.10
C ARG A 69 8.36 -22.10 -8.84
N PRO A 70 8.42 -23.34 -8.33
CA PRO A 70 7.71 -23.70 -7.11
C PRO A 70 8.14 -22.89 -5.88
N ALA A 71 9.43 -22.58 -5.75
CA ALA A 71 9.95 -21.81 -4.63
C ALA A 71 9.49 -20.34 -4.68
N ARG A 72 9.47 -19.72 -5.88
CA ARG A 72 8.96 -18.35 -6.06
C ARG A 72 7.47 -18.25 -5.76
N ILE A 73 6.68 -19.22 -6.21
CA ILE A 73 5.24 -19.30 -5.92
C ILE A 73 5.02 -19.43 -4.41
N ALA A 74 5.70 -20.37 -3.74
CA ALA A 74 5.54 -20.58 -2.31
C ALA A 74 5.94 -19.35 -1.47
N ALA A 75 6.98 -18.61 -1.89
CA ALA A 75 7.37 -17.36 -1.25
C ALA A 75 6.32 -16.26 -1.44
N MET A 76 5.77 -16.11 -2.66
CA MET A 76 4.70 -15.17 -2.96
C MET A 76 3.43 -15.46 -2.15
N ASP A 77 2.99 -16.72 -2.13
CA ASP A 77 1.81 -17.14 -1.35
C ASP A 77 1.99 -16.89 0.14
N ARG A 78 3.19 -17.15 0.69
CA ARG A 78 3.48 -16.87 2.10
C ARG A 78 3.40 -15.37 2.38
N GLY A 79 3.92 -14.55 1.48
CA GLY A 79 3.82 -13.09 1.58
C GLY A 79 2.38 -12.61 1.54
N ASN A 80 1.59 -13.05 0.55
CA ASN A 80 0.17 -12.70 0.40
C ASN A 80 -0.68 -13.14 1.61
N ARG A 81 -0.41 -14.33 2.17
CA ARG A 81 -1.07 -14.78 3.40
C ARG A 81 -0.71 -13.92 4.61
N LEU A 82 0.55 -13.50 4.71
CA LEU A 82 0.99 -12.58 5.76
C LEU A 82 0.35 -11.19 5.59
N ASP A 83 0.11 -10.77 4.35
CA ASP A 83 -0.45 -9.47 4.01
C ASP A 83 -1.86 -9.25 4.58
N PHE A 84 -2.66 -10.32 4.75
CA PHE A 84 -3.94 -10.25 5.48
C PHE A 84 -3.82 -9.70 6.90
N LEU A 85 -2.67 -9.83 7.56
CA LEU A 85 -2.41 -9.20 8.86
C LEU A 85 -2.00 -7.73 8.69
N PHE A 86 -1.31 -7.39 7.60
CA PHE A 86 -0.85 -6.04 7.32
C PHE A 86 -1.98 -5.09 6.91
N MET A 87 -2.94 -5.57 6.12
CA MET A 87 -4.12 -4.81 5.67
C MET A 87 -4.85 -4.07 6.80
N PRO A 88 -5.33 -4.73 7.87
CA PRO A 88 -5.99 -4.02 8.95
C PRO A 88 -5.03 -3.07 9.67
N ILE A 89 -3.75 -3.42 9.83
CA ILE A 89 -2.76 -2.57 10.50
C ILE A 89 -2.62 -1.23 9.77
N TYR A 90 -2.40 -1.25 8.45
CA TYR A 90 -2.26 -0.01 7.70
C TYR A 90 -3.59 0.73 7.54
N GLY A 91 -4.71 0.01 7.36
CA GLY A 91 -6.03 0.60 7.25
C GLY A 91 -6.39 1.40 8.51
N PHE A 92 -6.14 0.81 9.69
CA PHE A 92 -6.33 1.48 10.97
C PHE A 92 -5.29 2.59 11.20
N PHE A 93 -4.05 2.45 10.74
CA PHE A 93 -3.06 3.53 10.79
C PHE A 93 -3.56 4.78 10.03
N VAL A 94 -4.01 4.61 8.79
CA VAL A 94 -4.55 5.73 7.99
C VAL A 94 -5.77 6.33 8.68
N PHE A 95 -6.70 5.49 9.14
CA PHE A 95 -7.88 5.96 9.89
C PHE A 95 -7.48 6.76 11.14
N SER A 96 -6.51 6.28 11.92
CA SER A 96 -6.11 6.91 13.19
C SER A 96 -5.43 8.27 12.97
N VAL A 97 -4.63 8.41 11.90
CA VAL A 97 -4.07 9.71 11.48
C VAL A 97 -5.19 10.72 11.24
N PHE A 98 -6.19 10.34 10.45
CA PHE A 98 -7.28 11.23 10.09
C PHE A 98 -8.28 11.46 11.23
N ALA A 99 -8.49 10.49 12.12
CA ALA A 99 -9.22 10.70 13.37
C ALA A 99 -8.52 11.73 14.27
N GLY A 100 -7.19 11.69 14.32
CA GLY A 100 -6.38 12.71 14.99
C GLY A 100 -6.56 14.10 14.36
N ILE A 101 -6.52 14.21 13.03
CA ILE A 101 -6.76 15.47 12.31
C ILE A 101 -8.18 15.99 12.53
N ALA A 102 -9.18 15.11 12.50
CA ALA A 102 -10.58 15.44 12.74
C ALA A 102 -10.77 16.08 14.12
N ALA A 103 -10.14 15.50 15.15
CA ALA A 103 -10.18 16.00 16.51
C ALA A 103 -9.49 17.37 16.66
N GLU A 104 -8.34 17.56 16.01
CA GLU A 104 -7.61 18.85 16.07
C GLU A 104 -8.33 19.99 15.37
N ARG A 105 -9.04 19.68 14.28
CA ARG A 105 -9.72 20.69 13.45
C ARG A 105 -11.20 20.85 13.79
N ASN A 106 -11.74 20.03 14.68
CA ASN A 106 -13.17 19.90 14.94
C ASN A 106 -14.00 19.71 13.63
N GLN A 107 -13.48 18.89 12.71
CA GLN A 107 -14.07 18.69 11.38
C GLN A 107 -14.24 17.19 11.10
N ARG A 108 -15.49 16.71 11.12
CA ARG A 108 -15.80 15.28 10.98
C ARG A 108 -15.54 14.71 9.57
N ILE A 109 -15.45 15.55 8.54
CA ILE A 109 -15.15 15.12 7.16
C ILE A 109 -13.84 14.32 7.08
N TRP A 110 -12.87 14.62 7.94
CA TRP A 110 -11.61 13.87 7.99
C TRP A 110 -11.82 12.41 8.42
N LEU A 111 -12.86 12.07 9.19
CA LEU A 111 -13.17 10.67 9.49
C LEU A 111 -13.60 9.89 8.24
N ALA A 112 -14.34 10.54 7.33
CA ALA A 112 -14.70 9.93 6.05
C ALA A 112 -13.46 9.70 5.18
N VAL A 113 -12.52 10.64 5.18
CA VAL A 113 -11.20 10.46 4.52
C VAL A 113 -10.43 9.30 5.15
N GLY A 114 -10.40 9.20 6.48
CA GLY A 114 -9.77 8.09 7.19
C GLY A 114 -10.39 6.74 6.84
N ALA A 115 -11.72 6.68 6.66
CA ALA A 115 -12.42 5.46 6.28
C ALA A 115 -12.00 4.93 4.90
N LEU A 116 -11.49 5.78 4.00
CA LEU A 116 -10.91 5.33 2.73
C LEU A 116 -9.74 4.38 2.92
N GLY A 117 -8.96 4.53 4.00
CA GLY A 117 -7.88 3.59 4.34
C GLY A 117 -8.40 2.20 4.71
N LEU A 118 -9.58 2.12 5.35
CA LEU A 118 -10.23 0.85 5.67
C LEU A 118 -10.81 0.19 4.42
N VAL A 119 -11.37 1.00 3.51
CA VAL A 119 -11.85 0.50 2.21
C VAL A 119 -10.69 0.03 1.34
N ALA A 120 -9.55 0.72 1.35
CA ALA A 120 -8.33 0.28 0.68
C ALA A 120 -7.87 -1.09 1.21
N ALA A 121 -7.85 -1.28 2.54
CA ALA A 121 -7.52 -2.55 3.18
C ALA A 121 -8.50 -3.68 2.80
N ALA A 122 -9.80 -3.39 2.70
CA ALA A 122 -10.78 -4.38 2.23
C ALA A 122 -10.57 -4.75 0.75
N SER A 123 -10.23 -3.76 -0.09
CA SER A 123 -9.89 -3.98 -1.49
C SER A 123 -8.65 -4.85 -1.64
N ASP A 124 -7.62 -4.59 -0.84
CA ASP A 124 -6.37 -5.35 -0.79
C ASP A 124 -6.59 -6.81 -0.34
N ALA A 125 -7.56 -7.05 0.54
CA ALA A 125 -7.96 -8.41 0.90
C ALA A 125 -8.57 -9.17 -0.29
N VAL A 126 -9.44 -8.51 -1.07
CA VAL A 126 -10.00 -9.09 -2.29
C VAL A 126 -8.90 -9.37 -3.31
N GLU A 127 -7.98 -8.43 -3.48
CA GLU A 127 -6.80 -8.63 -4.32
C GLU A 127 -6.00 -9.86 -3.90
N ASN A 128 -5.65 -9.99 -2.62
CA ASN A 128 -4.84 -11.11 -2.14
C ASN A 128 -5.54 -12.46 -2.31
N VAL A 129 -6.87 -12.51 -2.24
CA VAL A 129 -7.63 -13.71 -2.63
C VAL A 129 -7.40 -14.04 -4.11
N LEU A 130 -7.51 -13.06 -5.01
CA LEU A 130 -7.27 -13.26 -6.44
C LEU A 130 -5.82 -13.65 -6.73
N LEU A 131 -4.84 -13.05 -6.05
CA LEU A 131 -3.43 -13.41 -6.20
C LEU A 131 -3.18 -14.88 -5.80
N LEU A 132 -3.77 -15.34 -4.70
CA LEU A 132 -3.68 -16.74 -4.26
C LEU A 132 -4.43 -17.70 -5.20
N GLU A 133 -5.53 -17.27 -5.81
CA GLU A 133 -6.24 -18.04 -6.82
C GLU A 133 -5.41 -18.19 -8.10
N ILE A 134 -4.76 -17.10 -8.55
CA ILE A 134 -3.88 -17.11 -9.72
C ILE A 134 -2.69 -18.05 -9.49
N THR A 135 -2.05 -18.01 -8.32
CA THR A 135 -0.91 -18.90 -8.03
C THR A 135 -1.33 -20.36 -7.90
N ALA A 136 -2.55 -20.64 -7.42
CA ALA A 136 -3.11 -21.99 -7.38
C ALA A 136 -3.43 -22.55 -8.78
N ASN A 137 -3.67 -21.71 -9.79
CA ASN A 137 -4.04 -22.12 -11.15
C ASN A 137 -3.33 -21.30 -12.25
N LEU A 138 -1.99 -21.30 -12.24
CA LEU A 138 -1.18 -20.53 -13.20
C LEU A 138 -1.35 -20.97 -14.66
N SER A 139 -1.82 -22.19 -14.93
CA SER A 139 -2.07 -22.67 -16.29
C SER A 139 -3.36 -22.12 -16.90
N SER A 140 -4.30 -21.64 -16.07
CA SER A 140 -5.56 -21.06 -16.54
C SER A 140 -6.09 -19.98 -15.58
N PRO A 141 -5.39 -18.85 -15.41
CA PRO A 141 -5.74 -17.84 -14.42
C PRO A 141 -6.87 -16.88 -14.87
N GLY A 142 -7.55 -17.17 -16.00
CA GLY A 142 -8.27 -16.21 -16.83
C GLY A 142 -9.15 -15.21 -16.08
N ASP A 143 -10.09 -15.70 -15.27
CA ASP A 143 -11.07 -14.84 -14.58
C ASP A 143 -10.42 -14.04 -13.45
N ALA A 144 -9.61 -14.70 -12.60
CA ALA A 144 -8.92 -14.04 -11.50
C ALA A 144 -7.94 -12.96 -11.99
N LEU A 145 -7.20 -13.25 -13.05
CA LEU A 145 -6.27 -12.29 -13.68
C LEU A 145 -7.01 -11.12 -14.34
N ALA A 146 -8.17 -11.36 -14.95
CA ALA A 146 -9.00 -10.31 -15.52
C ALA A 146 -9.63 -9.41 -14.45
N CYS A 147 -9.95 -9.96 -13.28
CA CYS A 147 -10.51 -9.22 -12.15
C CYS A 147 -9.46 -8.48 -11.32
N LEU A 148 -8.21 -8.96 -11.26
CA LEU A 148 -7.11 -8.41 -10.48
C LEU A 148 -6.90 -6.87 -10.61
N PRO A 149 -6.99 -6.24 -11.81
CA PRO A 149 -6.82 -4.79 -11.95
C PRO A 149 -7.72 -3.95 -11.03
N TRP A 150 -8.94 -4.42 -10.76
CA TRP A 150 -9.95 -3.65 -10.03
C TRP A 150 -9.57 -3.40 -8.58
N PRO A 151 -9.38 -4.43 -7.73
CA PRO A 151 -9.03 -4.20 -6.33
C PRO A 151 -7.65 -3.56 -6.18
N VAL A 152 -6.69 -3.86 -7.06
CA VAL A 152 -5.34 -3.24 -7.06
C VAL A 152 -5.46 -1.72 -7.21
N TRP A 153 -6.18 -1.24 -8.23
CA TRP A 153 -6.28 0.20 -8.47
C TRP A 153 -7.21 0.92 -7.51
N ILE A 154 -8.24 0.25 -6.98
CA ILE A 154 -9.04 0.80 -5.88
C ILE A 154 -8.15 1.01 -4.65
N LYS A 155 -7.36 0.01 -4.24
CA LYS A 155 -6.36 0.10 -3.17
C LYS A 155 -5.41 1.29 -3.38
N PHE A 156 -4.65 1.30 -4.46
CA PHE A 156 -3.66 2.34 -4.72
C PHE A 156 -4.29 3.73 -4.88
N GLY A 157 -5.44 3.82 -5.53
CA GLY A 157 -6.20 5.06 -5.72
C GLY A 157 -6.63 5.68 -4.39
N LEU A 158 -7.23 4.88 -3.52
CA LEU A 158 -7.67 5.33 -2.20
C LEU A 158 -6.48 5.73 -1.31
N LEU A 159 -5.40 4.95 -1.30
CA LEU A 159 -4.19 5.28 -0.55
C LEU A 159 -3.55 6.59 -1.05
N ALA A 160 -3.44 6.79 -2.36
CA ALA A 160 -2.95 8.02 -2.95
C ALA A 160 -3.84 9.23 -2.60
N LEU A 161 -5.16 9.06 -2.62
CA LEU A 161 -6.12 10.09 -2.23
C LEU A 161 -5.96 10.48 -0.76
N THR A 162 -5.76 9.51 0.14
CA THR A 162 -5.50 9.80 1.56
C THR A 162 -4.19 10.56 1.75
N CYS A 163 -3.14 10.24 1.00
CA CYS A 163 -1.91 11.04 1.01
C CYS A 163 -2.15 12.47 0.51
N GLY A 164 -2.91 12.68 -0.58
CA GLY A 164 -3.28 14.02 -1.04
C GLY A 164 -4.07 14.82 0.00
N ALA A 165 -5.03 14.17 0.67
CA ALA A 165 -5.80 14.79 1.74
C ALA A 165 -4.92 15.15 2.96
N ALA A 166 -3.96 14.29 3.31
CA ALA A 166 -2.95 14.58 4.34
C ALA A 166 -2.07 15.77 3.93
N ALA A 167 -1.68 15.87 2.66
CA ALA A 167 -0.92 17.01 2.14
C ALA A 167 -1.68 18.33 2.38
N VAL A 168 -2.95 18.38 2.00
CA VAL A 168 -3.82 19.55 2.24
C VAL A 168 -3.91 19.87 3.74
N ALA A 169 -4.14 18.87 4.58
CA ALA A 169 -4.21 19.06 6.02
C ALA A 169 -2.89 19.61 6.60
N PHE A 170 -1.73 19.13 6.13
CA PHE A 170 -0.43 19.57 6.64
C PHE A 170 -0.04 20.95 6.14
N PHE A 171 -0.31 21.29 4.87
CA PHE A 171 -0.10 22.66 4.38
C PHE A 171 -0.94 23.67 5.17
N ARG A 172 -2.21 23.36 5.41
CA ARG A 172 -3.11 24.23 6.19
C ARG A 172 -2.73 24.34 7.67
N SER A 173 -1.92 23.43 8.20
CA SER A 173 -1.41 23.50 9.58
C SER A 173 0.02 24.06 9.66
N GLY A 174 0.53 24.65 8.57
CA GLY A 174 1.90 25.18 8.51
C GLY A 174 3.00 24.11 8.43
N ARG A 175 2.66 22.82 8.35
CA ARG A 175 3.60 21.69 8.26
C ARG A 175 4.00 21.43 6.81
N ARG A 176 4.54 22.46 6.15
CA ARG A 176 4.79 22.48 4.68
C ARG A 176 5.66 21.32 4.19
N VAL A 177 6.72 20.98 4.93
CA VAL A 177 7.61 19.86 4.56
C VAL A 177 6.85 18.52 4.55
N LEU A 178 6.08 18.23 5.59
CA LEU A 178 5.27 17.00 5.64
C LEU A 178 4.18 17.01 4.55
N GLY A 179 3.58 18.16 4.29
CA GLY A 179 2.61 18.30 3.19
C GLY A 179 3.23 18.01 1.82
N ALA A 180 4.43 18.55 1.56
CA ALA A 180 5.17 18.31 0.32
C ALA A 180 5.57 16.85 0.14
N LEU A 181 5.86 16.12 1.22
CA LEU A 181 6.17 14.69 1.18
C LEU A 181 4.94 13.81 0.87
N CYS A 182 3.73 14.23 1.24
CA CYS A 182 2.51 13.48 0.94
C CYS A 182 1.99 13.71 -0.49
N LEU A 183 2.29 14.86 -1.09
CA LEU A 183 1.75 15.27 -2.39
C LEU A 183 2.11 14.33 -3.57
N PRO A 184 3.34 13.80 -3.69
CA PRO A 184 3.74 12.97 -4.83
C PRO A 184 2.83 11.76 -5.07
N ALA A 185 2.27 11.15 -4.02
CA ALA A 185 1.37 10.00 -4.16
C ALA A 185 0.13 10.34 -4.98
N ALA A 186 -0.51 11.48 -4.69
CA ALA A 186 -1.70 11.94 -5.40
C ALA A 186 -1.42 12.33 -6.86
N LEU A 187 -0.18 12.72 -7.18
CA LEU A 187 0.24 13.07 -8.54
C LEU A 187 0.66 11.83 -9.34
N ALA A 188 1.38 10.90 -8.71
CA ALA A 188 1.92 9.71 -9.35
C ALA A 188 0.86 8.66 -9.68
N ILE A 189 -0.30 8.67 -9.01
CA ILE A 189 -1.35 7.67 -9.22
C ILE A 189 -1.98 7.74 -10.62
N LEU A 190 -2.14 8.93 -11.19
CA LEU A 190 -2.71 9.10 -12.53
C LEU A 190 -1.87 8.45 -13.63
N PRO A 191 -0.57 8.76 -13.78
CA PRO A 191 0.25 8.06 -14.77
C PRO A 191 0.43 6.57 -14.45
N ALA A 192 0.36 6.17 -13.17
CA ALA A 192 0.40 4.75 -12.80
C ALA A 192 -0.82 3.98 -13.29
N ILE A 193 -2.04 4.51 -13.18
CA ILE A 193 -3.25 3.86 -13.70
C ILE A 193 -3.16 3.66 -15.21
N LEU A 194 -2.66 4.67 -15.94
CA LEU A 194 -2.54 4.63 -17.40
C LEU A 194 -1.40 3.73 -17.89
N MET A 195 -0.30 3.69 -17.15
CA MET A 195 0.91 2.96 -17.50
C MET A 195 1.48 2.22 -16.26
N PRO A 196 0.81 1.14 -15.80
CA PRO A 196 1.16 0.41 -14.58
C PRO A 196 2.62 0.01 -14.52
N LEU A 197 3.11 -0.59 -15.61
CA LEU A 197 4.45 -1.15 -15.71
C LEU A 197 5.55 -0.08 -15.72
N GLN A 198 5.19 1.19 -15.97
CA GLN A 198 6.14 2.32 -16.00
C GLN A 198 6.17 3.10 -14.68
N PHE A 199 4.99 3.36 -14.10
CA PHE A 199 4.85 4.28 -12.97
C PHE A 199 4.31 3.64 -11.70
N GLY A 200 3.92 2.36 -11.73
CA GLY A 200 3.37 1.65 -10.56
C GLY A 200 4.32 1.65 -9.37
N SER A 201 5.61 1.36 -9.58
CA SER A 201 6.62 1.44 -8.52
C SER A 201 6.81 2.85 -7.97
N LEU A 202 6.70 3.88 -8.82
CA LEU A 202 6.77 5.28 -8.38
C LEU A 202 5.58 5.63 -7.50
N ALA A 203 4.36 5.25 -7.89
CA ALA A 203 3.16 5.49 -7.10
C ALA A 203 3.20 4.77 -5.74
N ALA A 204 3.60 3.49 -5.73
CA ALA A 204 3.76 2.72 -4.49
C ALA A 204 4.80 3.36 -3.55
N ALA A 205 5.97 3.74 -4.07
CA ALA A 205 7.00 4.42 -3.30
C ALA A 205 6.52 5.78 -2.76
N ALA A 206 5.80 6.56 -3.58
CA ALA A 206 5.26 7.85 -3.19
C ALA A 206 4.21 7.71 -2.07
N ILE A 207 3.38 6.67 -2.09
CA ILE A 207 2.46 6.35 -0.99
C ILE A 207 3.23 6.03 0.29
N GLY A 208 4.28 5.21 0.21
CA GLY A 208 5.17 4.91 1.34
C GLY A 208 5.79 6.17 1.96
N ILE A 209 6.25 7.12 1.14
CA ILE A 209 6.77 8.42 1.59
C ILE A 209 5.68 9.24 2.29
N GLY A 210 4.46 9.26 1.74
CA GLY A 210 3.32 9.91 2.37
C GLY A 210 2.97 9.31 3.74
N TRP A 211 3.01 7.99 3.86
CA TRP A 211 2.81 7.30 5.14
C TRP A 211 3.90 7.62 6.16
N LEU A 212 5.17 7.69 5.72
CA LEU A 212 6.26 8.15 6.57
C LEU A 212 5.99 9.57 7.10
N ALA A 213 5.57 10.49 6.24
CA ALA A 213 5.22 11.85 6.64
C ALA A 213 4.04 11.91 7.63
N MET A 214 3.01 11.07 7.44
CA MET A 214 1.89 10.92 8.37
C MET A 214 2.33 10.33 9.73
N GLY A 215 3.22 9.34 9.72
CA GLY A 215 3.81 8.77 10.94
C GLY A 215 4.65 9.80 11.70
N LEU A 216 5.52 10.54 11.00
CA LEU A 216 6.32 11.62 11.57
C LEU A 216 5.43 12.75 12.14
N HIS A 217 4.31 13.04 11.49
CA HIS A 217 3.33 13.97 12.02
C HIS A 217 2.83 13.51 13.40
N ALA A 218 2.49 12.22 13.56
CA ALA A 218 2.04 11.65 14.83
C ALA A 218 3.13 11.63 15.91
N VAL A 219 4.37 11.25 15.56
CA VAL A 219 5.52 11.23 16.48
C VAL A 219 5.84 12.64 17.01
N THR A 220 5.88 13.64 16.12
CA THR A 220 6.17 15.03 16.53
C THR A 220 5.06 15.64 17.40
N ARG A 221 3.82 15.13 17.32
CA ARG A 221 2.73 15.50 18.24
C ARG A 221 2.88 14.88 19.63
N LEU A 222 3.53 13.73 19.79
CA LEU A 222 3.83 13.18 21.12
C LEU A 222 4.76 14.10 21.91
N ARG A 223 5.78 14.64 21.25
CA ARG A 223 6.81 15.49 21.88
C ARG A 223 6.30 16.84 22.38
N ARG A 224 5.14 17.32 21.90
CA ARG A 224 4.57 18.64 22.25
C ARG A 224 3.71 18.66 23.54
N LYS A 225 3.96 17.80 24.55
CA LYS A 225 3.26 17.94 25.85
C LYS A 225 4.11 17.57 27.08
N THR A 226 4.80 18.56 27.63
CA THR A 226 5.13 18.81 29.07
C THR A 226 5.47 20.30 29.24
N SER A 227 4.50 21.18 28.97
CA SER A 227 4.57 22.61 29.34
C SER A 227 3.14 23.06 29.60
N GLY A 228 2.68 22.77 30.81
CA GLY A 228 1.33 23.02 31.30
C GLY A 228 1.26 22.51 32.73
#